data_AF-A0A5R8PAJ5-F1
#
_entry.id   AF-A0A5R8PAJ5-F1
#
_cell.length_a   1.000
_cell.length_b   1.000
_cell.length_c   1.000
_cell.angle_alpha   90.00
_cell.angle_beta   90.00
_cell.angle_gamma   90.00
#
_symmetry.space_group_name_H-M   'P 1'
#
loop_
_entity.id
_entity.type
_entity.pdbx_description
1 polymer ?
#
loop_
_entity_poly.entity_id
_entity_poly.type
_entity_poly.pdbx_seq_one_letter_code
_entity_poly.pdbx_strand_id
1 'polypeptide(L)'
;MRLNYRGTMTTTGDVIRRRRKQLNLSQAALGRLVGIDQKTVSRYESGEAVPDIVTGARLAEALGVSVNELAGRATRTLDLGGEWTAAWQTWGDSGERVDVHPLDMTQDGLFLRLDGARARPVSEGSYEWVGELRIFDNESLIGWYVASEGAVRSKGSLYFALHPQGLAMAGSWVGQSAAGLVIRGWGAITRRAELAEPLVDALKATDGNLEAWPNNMTR
;
A
#
# COMPACT_ATOMS: atom_id res chain seq x y z
N MET A 1 -1.31 -8.79 38.29
CA MET A 1 -2.24 -9.34 37.28
C MET A 1 -1.51 -9.38 35.94
N ARG A 2 -0.92 -10.53 35.58
CA ARG A 2 -0.28 -10.73 34.26
C ARG A 2 -1.36 -11.23 33.31
N LEU A 3 -1.72 -10.43 32.31
CA LEU A 3 -2.61 -10.87 31.23
C LEU A 3 -1.84 -11.87 30.34
N ASN A 4 -2.25 -13.14 30.41
CA ASN A 4 -1.81 -14.19 29.51
C ASN A 4 -2.50 -14.01 28.15
N TYR A 5 -1.86 -13.28 27.22
CA TYR A 5 -2.33 -13.21 25.84
C TYR A 5 -1.88 -14.47 25.08
N ARG A 6 -2.68 -15.53 25.12
CA ARG A 6 -2.53 -16.74 24.29
C ARG A 6 -3.17 -16.52 22.91
N GLY A 7 -2.69 -15.53 22.18
CA GLY A 7 -2.83 -15.51 20.72
C GLY A 7 -1.72 -16.39 20.14
N THR A 8 -2.07 -17.39 19.33
CA THR A 8 -1.09 -18.25 18.62
C THR A 8 -0.18 -17.35 17.77
N MET A 9 1.03 -17.05 18.25
CA MET A 9 2.04 -16.37 17.43
C MET A 9 2.36 -17.28 16.25
N THR A 10 2.14 -16.80 15.03
CA THR A 10 2.51 -17.52 13.81
C THR A 10 4.04 -17.58 13.76
N THR A 11 4.62 -18.78 13.66
CA THR A 11 6.08 -18.92 13.58
C THR A 11 6.58 -18.85 12.14
N THR A 12 7.87 -18.63 11.93
CA THR A 12 8.49 -18.70 10.59
C THR A 12 8.24 -20.03 9.90
N GLY A 13 8.31 -21.15 10.63
CA GLY A 13 8.01 -22.48 10.10
C GLY A 13 6.56 -22.61 9.60
N ASP A 14 5.61 -21.99 10.31
CA ASP A 14 4.20 -21.98 9.91
C ASP A 14 3.99 -21.18 8.61
N VAL A 15 4.68 -20.05 8.45
CA VAL A 15 4.61 -19.22 7.24
C VAL A 15 5.19 -19.96 6.04
N ILE A 16 6.38 -20.56 6.18
CA ILE A 16 7.03 -21.36 5.14
C ILE A 16 6.09 -22.48 4.69
N ARG A 17 5.57 -23.27 5.64
CA ARG A 17 4.68 -24.40 5.36
C ARG A 17 3.40 -23.95 4.66
N ARG A 18 2.76 -22.88 5.16
CA ARG A 18 1.51 -22.34 4.61
C ARG A 18 1.70 -21.86 3.17
N ARG A 19 2.67 -20.97 2.92
CA ARG A 19 2.90 -20.39 1.59
C ARG A 19 3.34 -21.44 0.58
N ARG A 20 4.23 -22.35 0.98
CA ARG A 20 4.66 -23.46 0.13
C ARG A 20 3.47 -24.30 -0.35
N LYS A 21 2.55 -24.65 0.56
CA LYS A 21 1.33 -25.40 0.22
C LYS A 21 0.40 -24.61 -0.70
N GLN A 22 0.22 -23.30 -0.47
CA GLN A 22 -0.60 -22.43 -1.35
C GLN A 22 -0.05 -22.36 -2.78
N LEU A 23 1.28 -22.38 -2.93
CA LEU A 23 1.96 -22.39 -4.22
C LEU A 23 2.08 -23.80 -4.83
N ASN A 24 1.45 -24.82 -4.23
CA ASN A 24 1.54 -26.23 -4.64
C ASN A 24 2.98 -26.78 -4.74
N LEU A 25 3.91 -26.24 -3.95
CA LEU A 25 5.31 -26.66 -3.95
C LEU A 25 5.52 -27.84 -2.98
N SER A 26 6.30 -28.84 -3.39
CA SER A 26 6.87 -29.80 -2.43
C SER A 26 8.03 -29.16 -1.67
N GLN A 27 8.40 -29.71 -0.50
CA GLN A 27 9.57 -29.22 0.24
C GLN A 27 10.85 -29.31 -0.62
N ALA A 28 10.97 -30.36 -1.47
CA ALA A 28 12.08 -30.50 -2.41
C ALA A 28 12.04 -29.45 -3.53
N ALA A 29 10.85 -29.07 -4.01
CA ALA A 29 10.72 -28.01 -5.01
C ALA A 29 11.12 -26.64 -4.44
N LEU A 30 10.66 -26.31 -3.23
CA LEU A 30 11.07 -25.08 -2.54
C LEU A 30 12.59 -25.07 -2.26
N GLY A 31 13.15 -26.20 -1.82
CA GLY A 31 14.59 -26.31 -1.61
C GLY A 31 15.38 -25.99 -2.87
N ARG A 32 14.98 -26.54 -4.04
CA ARG A 32 15.60 -26.22 -5.32
C ARG A 32 15.50 -24.73 -5.70
N LEU A 33 14.37 -24.09 -5.44
CA LEU A 33 14.20 -22.64 -5.73
C LEU A 33 15.13 -21.77 -4.88
N VAL A 34 15.35 -22.15 -3.62
CA VAL A 34 16.13 -21.37 -2.65
C VAL A 34 17.63 -21.73 -2.69
N GLY A 35 17.98 -22.90 -3.24
CA GLY A 35 19.32 -23.45 -3.24
C GLY A 35 19.70 -24.18 -1.94
N ILE A 36 18.72 -24.82 -1.28
CA ILE A 36 18.90 -25.60 -0.05
C ILE A 36 18.30 -27.01 -0.22
N ASP A 37 18.68 -27.95 0.65
CA ASP A 37 18.14 -29.32 0.57
C ASP A 37 16.71 -29.42 1.18
N GLN A 38 15.99 -30.48 0.81
CA GLN A 38 14.63 -30.72 1.28
C GLN A 38 14.55 -30.92 2.81
N LYS A 39 15.59 -31.48 3.44
CA LYS A 39 15.64 -31.70 4.89
C LYS A 39 15.79 -30.37 5.61
N THR A 40 16.57 -29.42 5.06
CA THR A 40 16.68 -28.05 5.57
C THR A 40 15.31 -27.38 5.60
N VAL A 41 14.54 -27.46 4.51
CA VAL A 41 13.15 -26.96 4.46
C VAL A 41 12.28 -27.63 5.53
N SER A 42 12.38 -28.96 5.69
CA SER A 42 11.63 -29.68 6.71
C SER A 42 11.95 -29.20 8.13
N ARG A 43 13.23 -28.96 8.44
CA ARG A 43 13.67 -28.46 9.76
C ARG A 43 13.19 -27.03 10.02
N TYR A 44 13.14 -26.18 9.00
CA TYR A 44 12.54 -24.85 9.13
C TYR A 44 11.04 -24.93 9.39
N GLU A 45 10.31 -25.78 8.64
CA GLU A 45 8.87 -25.94 8.85
C GLU A 45 8.52 -26.54 10.22
N SER A 46 9.35 -27.45 10.76
CA SER A 46 9.14 -28.03 12.10
C SER A 46 9.59 -27.11 13.24
N GLY A 47 10.31 -26.03 12.94
CA GLY A 47 10.90 -25.14 13.94
C GLY A 47 12.16 -25.69 14.61
N GLU A 48 12.70 -26.82 14.13
CA GLU A 48 13.98 -27.39 14.58
C GLU A 48 15.19 -26.51 14.22
N ALA A 49 15.03 -25.65 13.22
CA ALA A 49 16.03 -24.67 12.82
C ALA A 49 15.35 -23.38 12.38
N VAL A 50 16.09 -22.27 12.42
CA VAL A 50 15.67 -20.96 11.91
C VAL A 50 16.58 -20.61 10.74
N PRO A 51 16.05 -20.14 9.60
CA PRO A 51 16.88 -19.67 8.50
C PRO A 51 17.72 -18.46 8.93
N ASP A 52 18.96 -18.39 8.46
CA ASP A 52 19.74 -17.16 8.57
C ASP A 52 19.13 -16.04 7.69
N ILE A 53 19.65 -14.82 7.79
CA ILE A 53 19.06 -13.68 7.09
C ILE A 53 19.10 -13.82 5.56
N VAL A 54 20.17 -14.43 5.02
CA VAL A 54 20.36 -14.60 3.58
C VAL A 54 19.40 -15.66 3.03
N THR A 55 19.31 -16.79 3.73
CA THR A 55 18.37 -17.89 3.40
C THR A 55 16.93 -17.45 3.61
N GLY A 56 16.67 -16.67 4.65
CA GLY A 56 15.38 -16.05 4.94
C GLY A 56 14.93 -15.13 3.81
N ALA A 57 15.79 -14.26 3.30
CA ALA A 57 15.48 -13.40 2.17
C ALA A 57 15.11 -14.20 0.90
N ARG A 58 15.90 -15.24 0.57
CA ARG A 58 15.61 -16.13 -0.57
C ARG A 58 14.32 -16.91 -0.40
N LEU A 59 14.01 -17.37 0.82
CA LEU A 59 12.74 -18.01 1.15
C LEU A 59 11.56 -17.05 0.97
N ALA A 60 11.71 -15.80 1.43
CA ALA A 60 10.68 -14.78 1.30
C ALA A 60 10.35 -14.50 -0.18
N GLU A 61 11.39 -14.32 -1.00
CA GLU A 61 11.30 -14.15 -2.45
C GLU A 61 10.62 -15.37 -3.12
N ALA A 62 11.12 -16.59 -2.87
CA ALA A 62 10.58 -17.81 -3.47
C ALA A 62 9.12 -18.12 -3.06
N LEU A 63 8.67 -17.60 -1.91
CA LEU A 63 7.32 -17.79 -1.38
C LEU A 63 6.39 -16.59 -1.64
N GLY A 64 6.89 -15.53 -2.28
CA GLY A 64 6.17 -14.30 -2.56
C GLY A 64 5.61 -13.67 -1.28
N VAL A 65 6.46 -13.49 -0.26
CA VAL A 65 6.13 -12.82 1.01
C VAL A 65 7.27 -11.88 1.41
N SER A 66 7.01 -10.92 2.30
CA SER A 66 8.09 -10.09 2.88
C SER A 66 8.90 -10.88 3.92
N VAL A 67 10.14 -10.44 4.19
CA VAL A 67 10.96 -11.00 5.28
C VAL A 67 10.27 -10.84 6.64
N ASN A 68 9.50 -9.76 6.84
CA ASN A 68 8.71 -9.56 8.05
C ASN A 68 7.57 -10.57 8.18
N GLU A 69 6.83 -10.82 7.10
CA GLU A 69 5.80 -11.86 7.09
C GLU A 69 6.42 -13.23 7.34
N LEU A 70 7.56 -13.54 6.69
CA LEU A 70 8.31 -14.77 6.93
C LEU A 70 8.77 -14.91 8.38
N ALA A 71 9.11 -13.81 9.06
CA ALA A 71 9.47 -13.79 10.48
C ALA A 71 8.27 -14.01 11.43
N GLY A 72 7.09 -14.37 10.91
CA GLY A 72 5.89 -14.59 11.71
C GLY A 72 5.24 -13.29 12.18
N ARG A 73 5.78 -12.13 11.77
CA ARG A 73 5.13 -10.83 11.91
C ARG A 73 4.14 -10.71 10.76
N ALA A 74 3.11 -11.55 10.79
CA ALA A 74 2.01 -11.48 9.87
C ALA A 74 1.33 -10.13 10.05
N THR A 75 1.76 -9.16 9.26
CA THR A 75 0.87 -8.09 8.88
C THR A 75 -0.16 -8.78 8.00
N ARG A 76 -1.43 -8.85 8.43
CA ARG A 76 -2.52 -9.24 7.54
C ARG A 76 -2.76 -8.13 6.50
N THR A 77 -1.70 -7.50 5.99
CA THR A 77 -1.79 -6.37 5.08
C THR A 77 -2.37 -6.86 3.78
N LEU A 78 -3.42 -6.17 3.34
CA LEU A 78 -3.93 -6.30 1.98
C LEU A 78 -2.77 -6.06 1.01
N ASP A 79 -2.78 -6.77 -0.12
CA ASP A 79 -1.84 -6.51 -1.21
C ASP A 79 -2.32 -5.27 -1.98
N LEU A 80 -1.63 -4.17 -1.75
CA LEU A 80 -1.91 -2.87 -2.34
C LEU A 80 -0.96 -2.57 -3.50
N GLY A 81 -0.02 -3.46 -3.85
CA GLY A 81 0.93 -3.21 -4.94
C GLY A 81 0.30 -3.15 -6.35
N GLY A 82 1.00 -2.55 -7.31
CA GLY A 82 0.65 -2.50 -8.73
C GLY A 82 0.00 -1.18 -9.15
N GLU A 83 -0.79 -1.25 -10.23
CA GLU A 83 -1.39 -0.07 -10.87
C GLU A 83 -2.68 0.39 -10.18
N TRP A 84 -2.80 1.71 -10.03
CA TRP A 84 -3.93 2.42 -9.45
C TRP A 84 -4.24 3.69 -10.25
N THR A 85 -5.42 4.26 -10.00
CA THR A 85 -5.79 5.60 -10.46
C THR A 85 -5.94 6.50 -9.23
N ALA A 86 -5.28 7.65 -9.25
CA ALA A 86 -5.39 8.68 -8.22
C ALA A 86 -6.23 9.85 -8.73
N ALA A 87 -7.03 10.44 -7.85
CA ALA A 87 -7.82 11.64 -8.10
C ALA A 87 -7.61 12.63 -6.95
N TRP A 88 -7.43 13.90 -7.29
CA TRP A 88 -7.10 14.96 -6.34
C TRP A 88 -7.95 16.19 -6.59
N GLN A 89 -8.71 16.63 -5.58
CA GLN A 89 -9.24 17.98 -5.55
C GLN A 89 -8.07 18.95 -5.43
N THR A 90 -7.99 19.91 -6.35
CA THR A 90 -6.90 20.89 -6.43
C THR A 90 -7.39 22.22 -7.02
N TRP A 91 -6.51 23.22 -7.05
CA TRP A 91 -6.80 24.56 -7.56
C TRP A 91 -5.75 24.97 -8.59
N GLY A 92 -6.20 25.57 -9.68
CA GLY A 92 -5.34 26.23 -10.67
C GLY A 92 -5.93 27.55 -11.10
N ASP A 93 -5.45 28.07 -12.23
CA ASP A 93 -5.80 29.41 -12.70
C ASP A 93 -7.30 29.60 -12.95
N SER A 94 -8.00 28.54 -13.36
CA SER A 94 -9.45 28.54 -13.60
C SER A 94 -10.29 28.19 -12.36
N GLY A 95 -9.67 28.03 -11.20
CA GLY A 95 -10.34 27.67 -9.94
C GLY A 95 -10.19 26.20 -9.55
N GLU A 96 -11.14 25.71 -8.77
CA GLU A 96 -11.19 24.34 -8.26
C GLU A 96 -11.41 23.33 -9.40
N ARG A 97 -10.71 22.20 -9.33
CA ARG A 97 -10.89 21.06 -10.24
C ARG A 97 -10.52 19.74 -9.56
N VAL A 98 -10.79 18.63 -10.24
CA VAL A 98 -10.26 17.31 -9.89
C VAL A 98 -9.27 16.87 -10.96
N ASP A 99 -8.05 16.54 -10.53
CA ASP A 99 -7.01 15.98 -11.40
C ASP A 99 -6.95 14.47 -11.20
N VAL A 100 -7.15 13.71 -12.28
CA VAL A 100 -7.15 12.24 -12.28
C VAL A 100 -5.98 11.73 -13.12
N HIS A 101 -5.20 10.80 -12.57
CA HIS A 101 -4.02 10.27 -13.27
C HIS A 101 -3.63 8.85 -12.80
N PRO A 102 -2.84 8.11 -13.61
CA PRO A 102 -2.26 6.84 -13.19
C PRO A 102 -1.29 6.99 -12.01
N LEU A 103 -1.26 5.97 -11.16
CA LEU A 103 -0.38 5.86 -10.01
C LEU A 103 0.16 4.42 -9.95
N ASP A 104 1.48 4.25 -9.95
CA ASP A 104 2.08 2.97 -9.60
C ASP A 104 2.36 2.95 -8.09
N MET A 105 2.13 1.80 -7.46
CA MET A 105 2.34 1.62 -6.04
C MET A 105 3.13 0.35 -5.76
N THR A 106 4.26 0.49 -5.06
CA THR A 106 5.09 -0.63 -4.62
C THR A 106 4.95 -0.83 -3.12
N GLN A 107 4.66 -2.05 -2.67
CA GLN A 107 4.51 -2.37 -1.25
C GLN A 107 5.74 -3.09 -0.68
N ASP A 108 6.30 -2.55 0.41
CA ASP A 108 7.27 -3.21 1.27
C ASP A 108 6.74 -3.32 2.70
N GLY A 109 6.10 -4.45 2.99
CA GLY A 109 5.47 -4.73 4.27
C GLY A 109 4.37 -3.72 4.62
N LEU A 110 4.69 -2.82 5.56
CA LEU A 110 3.79 -1.77 6.06
C LEU A 110 3.91 -0.45 5.29
N PHE A 111 4.87 -0.33 4.38
CA PHE A 111 5.11 0.89 3.63
C PHE A 111 4.71 0.71 2.18
N LEU A 112 4.12 1.75 1.61
CA LEU A 112 3.75 1.85 0.21
C LEU A 112 4.53 3.01 -0.38
N ARG A 113 5.32 2.74 -1.40
CA ARG A 113 5.92 3.76 -2.25
C ARG A 113 4.93 4.10 -3.35
N LEU A 114 4.76 5.39 -3.58
CA LEU A 114 3.85 5.95 -4.58
C LEU A 114 4.67 6.62 -5.68
N ASP A 115 4.39 6.31 -6.93
CA ASP A 115 5.01 6.93 -8.10
C ASP A 115 3.87 7.41 -9.04
N GLY A 116 3.53 8.70 -8.91
CA GLY A 116 2.37 9.33 -9.54
C GLY A 116 2.72 10.05 -10.84
N ALA A 117 2.02 9.67 -11.92
CA ALA A 117 2.15 10.33 -13.21
C ALA A 117 1.55 11.74 -13.19
N ARG A 118 1.89 12.53 -14.22
CA ARG A 118 1.31 13.85 -14.42
C ARG A 118 -0.14 13.74 -14.91
N ALA A 119 -1.05 14.53 -14.34
CA ALA A 119 -2.46 14.55 -14.76
C ALA A 119 -2.72 15.42 -16.00
N ARG A 120 -1.98 16.53 -16.12
CA ARG A 120 -2.17 17.57 -17.15
C ARG A 120 -0.82 18.10 -17.63
N PRO A 121 -0.74 18.93 -18.68
CA PRO A 121 0.51 19.61 -19.04
C PRO A 121 1.09 20.45 -17.89
N VAL A 122 2.42 20.62 -17.86
CA VAL A 122 3.12 21.45 -16.85
C VAL A 122 2.63 22.90 -16.85
N SER A 123 2.21 23.40 -18.02
CA SER A 123 1.64 24.75 -18.17
C SER A 123 0.36 24.95 -17.36
N GLU A 124 -0.32 23.88 -16.94
CA GLU A 124 -1.51 23.91 -16.08
C GLU A 124 -1.17 23.66 -14.60
N GLY A 125 0.12 23.73 -14.23
CA GLY A 125 0.60 23.53 -12.86
C GLY A 125 0.57 22.08 -12.38
N SER A 126 0.46 21.11 -13.29
CA SER A 126 0.52 19.68 -12.98
C SER A 126 1.97 19.16 -13.04
N TYR A 127 2.26 18.12 -12.26
CA TYR A 127 3.61 17.59 -12.05
C TYR A 127 3.57 16.09 -11.77
N GLU A 128 4.65 15.40 -12.08
CA GLU A 128 4.93 14.08 -11.52
C GLU A 128 5.31 14.21 -10.04
N TRP A 129 4.99 13.18 -9.26
CA TRP A 129 5.26 13.17 -7.84
C TRP A 129 5.58 11.78 -7.33
N VAL A 130 6.28 11.74 -6.21
CA VAL A 130 6.53 10.53 -5.45
C VAL A 130 6.03 10.71 -4.04
N GLY A 131 5.71 9.60 -3.38
CA GLY A 131 5.24 9.62 -2.01
C GLY A 131 5.51 8.31 -1.29
N GLU A 132 5.21 8.33 0.00
CA GLU A 132 5.22 7.14 0.83
C GLU A 132 3.98 7.17 1.73
N LEU A 133 3.33 6.03 1.91
CA LEU A 133 2.29 5.82 2.91
C LEU A 133 2.70 4.68 3.83
N ARG A 134 2.38 4.80 5.11
CA ARG A 134 2.42 3.69 6.05
C ARG A 134 1.01 3.20 6.33
N ILE A 135 0.84 1.88 6.32
CA ILE A 135 -0.41 1.19 6.67
C ILE A 135 -0.53 1.09 8.19
N PHE A 136 -1.71 1.41 8.73
CA PHE A 136 -2.09 1.26 10.12
C PHE A 136 -3.36 0.43 10.21
N ASP A 137 -3.27 -0.71 10.89
CA ASP A 137 -4.39 -1.62 11.20
C ASP A 137 -5.24 -2.08 9.99
N ASN A 138 -4.74 -1.92 8.76
CA ASN A 138 -5.46 -2.09 7.49
C ASN A 138 -6.69 -1.20 7.32
N GLU A 139 -6.77 -0.12 8.08
CA GLU A 139 -7.91 0.80 8.06
C GLU A 139 -7.48 2.22 7.68
N SER A 140 -6.26 2.61 8.03
CA SER A 140 -5.73 3.94 7.76
C SER A 140 -4.38 3.88 7.07
N LEU A 141 -4.13 4.83 6.16
CA LEU A 141 -2.83 5.07 5.57
C LEU A 141 -2.41 6.51 5.82
N ILE A 142 -1.16 6.71 6.25
CA ILE A 142 -0.64 8.03 6.59
C ILE A 142 0.73 8.18 5.98
N GLY A 143 1.01 9.33 5.36
CA GLY A 143 2.33 9.59 4.84
C GLY A 143 2.47 10.93 4.13
N TRP A 144 3.27 10.97 3.07
CA TRP A 144 3.71 12.21 2.43
C TRP A 144 3.80 12.09 0.91
N TYR A 145 3.82 13.23 0.24
CA TYR A 145 4.13 13.36 -1.18
C TYR A 145 5.06 14.55 -1.45
N VAL A 146 5.81 14.49 -2.55
CA VAL A 146 6.66 15.56 -3.06
C VAL A 146 6.65 15.53 -4.59
N ALA A 147 6.58 16.69 -5.23
CA ALA A 147 6.80 16.78 -6.67
C ALA A 147 8.23 16.33 -7.01
N SER A 148 8.37 15.49 -8.04
CA SER A 148 9.67 14.98 -8.50
C SER A 148 10.34 15.88 -9.53
N GLU A 149 9.58 16.82 -10.12
CA GLU A 149 10.08 17.76 -11.12
C GLU A 149 10.71 19.00 -10.47
N GLY A 150 11.99 19.27 -10.77
CA GLY A 150 12.87 20.15 -9.96
C GLY A 150 12.47 21.62 -9.80
N ALA A 151 11.51 22.14 -10.58
CA ALA A 151 10.99 23.50 -10.41
C ALA A 151 9.76 23.57 -9.50
N VAL A 152 9.10 22.44 -9.25
CA VAL A 152 7.82 22.38 -8.55
C VAL A 152 8.05 22.16 -7.05
N ARG A 153 7.57 23.08 -6.23
CA ARG A 153 7.76 23.05 -4.77
C ARG A 153 6.64 22.32 -4.03
N SER A 154 5.73 21.67 -4.75
CA SER A 154 4.56 21.03 -4.17
C SER A 154 4.95 19.83 -3.33
N LYS A 155 4.49 19.81 -2.08
CA LYS A 155 4.75 18.73 -1.12
C LYS A 155 3.80 18.83 0.06
N GLY A 156 3.52 17.70 0.69
CA GLY A 156 2.57 17.67 1.80
C GLY A 156 2.44 16.31 2.46
N SER A 157 1.42 16.19 3.28
CA SER A 157 1.02 14.95 3.93
C SER A 157 -0.30 14.41 3.36
N LEU A 158 -0.49 13.11 3.54
CA LEU A 158 -1.63 12.34 3.11
C LEU A 158 -2.24 11.59 4.30
N TYR A 159 -3.56 11.58 4.39
CA TYR A 159 -4.33 10.68 5.26
C TYR A 159 -5.43 10.02 4.44
N PHE A 160 -5.53 8.69 4.52
CA PHE A 160 -6.53 7.92 3.81
C PHE A 160 -7.16 6.85 4.69
N ALA A 161 -8.49 6.71 4.60
CA ALA A 161 -9.17 5.49 5.03
C ALA A 161 -9.05 4.42 3.94
N LEU A 162 -8.81 3.17 4.33
CA LEU A 162 -8.67 2.02 3.43
C LEU A 162 -9.99 1.25 3.36
N HIS A 163 -10.42 0.93 2.13
CA HIS A 163 -11.56 0.04 1.93
C HIS A 163 -11.24 -1.34 2.52
N PRO A 164 -12.17 -2.02 3.24
CA PRO A 164 -11.88 -3.28 3.94
C PRO A 164 -11.32 -4.41 3.06
N GLN A 165 -11.65 -4.40 1.77
CA GLN A 165 -11.15 -5.34 0.77
C GLN A 165 -9.94 -4.82 -0.03
N GLY A 166 -9.42 -3.63 0.26
CA GLY A 166 -8.25 -3.06 -0.42
C GLY A 166 -8.51 -2.61 -1.86
N LEU A 167 -9.74 -2.22 -2.18
CA LEU A 167 -10.15 -1.83 -3.54
C LEU A 167 -9.95 -0.34 -3.83
N ALA A 168 -10.03 0.48 -2.78
CA ALA A 168 -9.97 1.92 -2.84
C ALA A 168 -9.46 2.49 -1.51
N MET A 169 -8.99 3.72 -1.56
CA MET A 169 -8.66 4.52 -0.39
C MET A 169 -9.13 5.96 -0.64
N ALA A 170 -9.68 6.60 0.38
CA ALA A 170 -10.33 7.91 0.29
C ALA A 170 -9.98 8.76 1.52
N GLY A 171 -9.69 10.04 1.32
CA GLY A 171 -9.23 10.89 2.41
C GLY A 171 -8.78 12.26 1.95
N SER A 172 -7.75 12.81 2.59
CA SER A 172 -7.30 14.18 2.36
C SER A 172 -5.80 14.28 2.20
N TRP A 173 -5.42 15.38 1.56
CA TRP A 173 -4.05 15.86 1.50
C TRP A 173 -4.00 17.27 2.08
N VAL A 174 -2.88 17.61 2.70
CA VAL A 174 -2.56 18.99 3.09
C VAL A 174 -1.12 19.28 2.70
N GLY A 175 -0.88 20.44 2.09
CA GLY A 175 0.44 20.73 1.57
C GLY A 175 0.62 22.13 1.05
N GLN A 176 1.86 22.38 0.65
CA GLN A 176 2.26 23.56 -0.09
C GLN A 176 2.04 23.31 -1.59
N SER A 177 1.54 24.30 -2.31
CA SER A 177 1.41 24.28 -3.77
C SER A 177 1.57 25.69 -4.35
N ALA A 178 1.38 25.84 -5.67
CA ALA A 178 1.28 27.14 -6.32
C ALA A 178 0.07 27.96 -5.82
N ALA A 179 -1.01 27.30 -5.41
CA ALA A 179 -2.23 27.95 -4.95
C ALA A 179 -2.17 28.41 -3.48
N GLY A 180 -1.17 27.97 -2.70
CA GLY A 180 -0.98 28.47 -1.33
C GLY A 180 0.07 27.73 -0.52
N LEU A 181 0.45 28.33 0.61
CA LEU A 181 1.48 27.81 1.51
C LEU A 181 0.99 26.61 2.35
N VAL A 182 -0.29 26.63 2.75
CA VAL A 182 -0.96 25.54 3.46
C VAL A 182 -2.37 25.46 2.90
N ILE A 183 -2.60 24.52 2.01
CA ILE A 183 -3.91 24.22 1.45
C ILE A 183 -4.23 22.74 1.66
N ARG A 184 -5.52 22.43 1.71
CA ARG A 184 -6.01 21.06 1.86
C ARG A 184 -7.01 20.75 0.77
N GLY A 185 -7.07 19.49 0.36
CA GLY A 185 -8.07 18.99 -0.56
C GLY A 185 -8.39 17.53 -0.30
N TRP A 186 -9.43 17.04 -0.96
CA TRP A 186 -9.81 15.64 -0.93
C TRP A 186 -9.06 14.83 -1.98
N GLY A 187 -8.83 13.56 -1.70
CA GLY A 187 -8.17 12.64 -2.59
C GLY A 187 -8.80 11.25 -2.54
N ALA A 188 -8.68 10.52 -3.64
CA ALA A 188 -9.03 9.12 -3.73
C ALA A 188 -8.02 8.36 -4.58
N ILE A 189 -7.73 7.12 -4.22
CA ILE A 189 -6.89 6.20 -5.01
C ILE A 189 -7.64 4.88 -5.13
N THR A 190 -7.83 4.37 -6.34
CA THR A 190 -8.67 3.20 -6.61
C THR A 190 -8.13 2.37 -7.77
N ARG A 191 -8.33 1.05 -7.73
CA ARG A 191 -8.04 0.16 -8.87
C ARG A 191 -9.08 0.26 -9.99
N ARG A 192 -10.22 0.89 -9.69
CA ARG A 192 -11.33 1.09 -10.62
C ARG A 192 -11.39 2.56 -11.02
N ALA A 193 -10.77 2.89 -12.15
CA ALA A 193 -10.57 4.27 -12.61
C ALA A 193 -11.89 5.08 -12.66
N GLU A 194 -13.00 4.42 -13.01
CA GLU A 194 -14.33 5.04 -13.07
C GLU A 194 -14.85 5.52 -11.71
N LEU A 195 -14.22 5.12 -10.60
CA LEU A 195 -14.58 5.51 -9.23
C LEU A 195 -13.71 6.61 -8.66
N ALA A 196 -12.61 6.99 -9.31
CA ALA A 196 -11.62 7.90 -8.74
C ALA A 196 -12.21 9.30 -8.47
N GLU A 197 -12.78 9.93 -9.50
CA GLU A 197 -13.43 11.24 -9.37
C GLU A 197 -14.74 11.19 -8.53
N PRO A 198 -15.64 10.21 -8.71
CA PRO A 198 -16.82 10.08 -7.86
C PRO A 198 -16.53 9.95 -6.35
N LEU A 199 -15.42 9.31 -5.96
CA LEU A 199 -15.00 9.26 -4.55
C LEU A 199 -14.57 10.62 -4.03
N VAL A 200 -13.85 11.41 -4.83
CA VAL A 200 -13.49 12.79 -4.47
C VAL A 200 -14.74 13.66 -4.36
N ASP A 201 -15.70 13.52 -5.26
CA ASP A 201 -16.96 14.26 -5.19
C ASP A 201 -17.80 13.86 -3.97
N ALA A 202 -17.80 12.58 -3.58
CA ALA A 202 -18.45 12.13 -2.35
C ALA A 202 -17.80 12.78 -1.11
N LEU A 203 -16.47 12.83 -1.05
CA LEU A 203 -15.75 13.52 0.04
C LEU A 203 -16.04 15.02 0.06
N LYS A 204 -16.08 15.67 -1.11
CA LYS A 204 -16.45 17.09 -1.22
C LYS A 204 -17.86 17.35 -0.68
N ALA A 205 -18.83 16.51 -1.07
CA ALA A 205 -20.22 16.64 -0.67
C ALA A 205 -20.43 16.43 0.85
N THR A 206 -19.56 15.67 1.51
CA THR A 206 -19.64 15.38 2.95
C THR A 206 -18.62 16.15 3.79
N ASP A 207 -17.85 17.07 3.20
CA ASP A 207 -16.69 17.72 3.82
C ASP A 207 -15.74 16.70 4.50
N GLY A 208 -15.55 15.56 3.84
CA GLY A 208 -14.70 14.45 4.28
C GLY A 208 -15.35 13.46 5.23
N ASN A 209 -16.58 13.71 5.71
CA ASN A 209 -17.30 12.77 6.59
C ASN A 209 -17.97 11.65 5.79
N LEU A 210 -17.17 10.78 5.16
CA LEU A 210 -17.65 9.63 4.42
C LEU A 210 -18.00 8.47 5.38
N GLU A 211 -19.26 8.37 5.79
CA GLU A 211 -19.73 7.35 6.75
C GLU A 211 -19.75 5.92 6.20
N ALA A 212 -19.85 5.78 4.87
CA ALA A 212 -19.85 4.49 4.19
C ALA A 212 -19.25 4.59 2.80
N TRP A 213 -18.64 3.50 2.34
CA TRP A 213 -18.14 3.38 0.97
C TRP A 213 -19.30 3.35 -0.03
N PRO A 214 -19.20 4.07 -1.17
CA PRO A 214 -20.24 4.05 -2.20
C PRO A 214 -20.62 2.63 -2.65
N ASN A 215 -21.92 2.36 -2.77
CA ASN A 215 -22.48 1.03 -3.09
C ASN A 215 -22.01 0.45 -4.44
N ASN A 216 -21.51 1.27 -5.36
CA ASN A 216 -20.94 0.84 -6.63
C ASN A 216 -19.56 0.17 -6.49
N MET A 217 -18.96 0.20 -5.30
CA MET A 217 -17.66 -0.44 -4.99
C MET A 217 -17.79 -1.88 -4.48
N THR A 218 -19.00 -2.33 -4.11
CA THR A 218 -19.25 -3.62 -3.45
C THR A 218 -19.61 -4.76 -4.43
N ARG A 219 -19.60 -4.51 -5.73
CA ARG A 219 -19.87 -5.50 -6.80
C ARG A 219 -18.68 -5.64 -7.73
#